data_AF-A0A6M3J672-F1
#
_entry.id   AF-A0A6M3J672-F1
#
_cell.length_a   1.000
_cell.length_b   1.000
_cell.length_c   1.000
_cell.angle_alpha   90.00
_cell.angle_beta   90.00
_cell.angle_gamma   90.00
#
_symmetry.space_group_name_H-M   'P 1'
#
loop_
_entity.id
_entity.type
_entity.pdbx_description
1 polymer ?
#
loop_
_entity_poly.entity_id
_entity_poly.type
_entity_poly.pdbx_seq_one_letter_code
_entity_poly.pdbx_strand_id
1 'polypeptide(L)'
;MDNPQATDGELGWLAGIIDGDGWVGVCVETEHWYRTGHNTRQKSIRTEVRITNTDMGIIDHAAEIMRKIGINPYIRQQGKTKNGTKVYDVSTKRMKSVAILLRPLVSHLAGTKRERAQLVLDFIESRKANPGVPNPAYANAGEEPGRKGPRTIRPYNEEELDIVERCIDLQTRKGASETTREARKRDLQKMRRKYHQLSEVI
;
A
#
# COMPACT_ATOMS: atom_id res chain seq x y z
N MET A 1 28.61 8.78 -9.60
CA MET A 1 28.51 9.23 -8.19
C MET A 1 27.66 8.21 -7.49
N ASP A 2 28.26 7.42 -6.60
CA ASP A 2 27.57 6.37 -5.85
C ASP A 2 26.54 7.00 -4.92
N ASN A 3 25.31 6.47 -4.92
CA ASN A 3 24.29 6.95 -4.00
C ASN A 3 24.69 6.49 -2.58
N PRO A 4 24.78 7.40 -1.59
CA PRO A 4 25.14 7.03 -0.23
C PRO A 4 24.17 5.96 0.29
N GLN A 5 24.72 4.84 0.76
CA GLN A 5 23.94 3.74 1.31
C GLN A 5 23.65 4.00 2.79
N ALA A 6 22.47 3.60 3.25
CA ALA A 6 22.14 3.65 4.68
C ALA A 6 22.97 2.61 5.45
N THR A 7 23.49 3.02 6.61
CA THR A 7 24.21 2.14 7.54
C THR A 7 23.25 1.23 8.31
N ASP A 8 23.77 0.13 8.87
CA ASP A 8 22.97 -0.80 9.69
C ASP A 8 22.32 -0.11 10.90
N GLY A 9 23.04 0.82 11.53
CA GLY A 9 22.51 1.64 12.64
C GLY A 9 21.35 2.54 12.20
N GLU A 10 21.42 3.15 11.01
CA GLU A 10 20.32 3.95 10.45
C GLU A 10 19.10 3.08 10.09
N LEU A 11 19.32 1.88 9.55
CA LEU A 11 18.25 0.92 9.27
C LEU A 11 17.55 0.48 10.57
N GLY A 12 18.33 0.15 11.60
CA GLY A 12 17.82 -0.19 12.93
C GLY A 12 17.05 0.96 13.57
N TRP A 13 17.56 2.19 13.46
CA TRP A 13 16.88 3.39 13.94
C TRP A 13 15.54 3.60 13.24
N LEU A 14 15.51 3.55 11.90
CA LEU A 14 14.30 3.75 11.12
C LEU A 14 13.26 2.66 11.41
N ALA A 15 13.69 1.40 11.56
CA ALA A 15 12.81 0.30 11.97
C ALA A 15 12.21 0.55 13.36
N GLY A 16 13.02 1.02 14.33
CA GLY A 16 12.55 1.40 15.67
C GLY A 16 11.49 2.50 15.63
N ILE A 17 11.67 3.53 14.81
CA ILE A 17 10.67 4.59 14.60
C ILE A 17 9.40 4.04 13.94
N ILE A 18 9.53 3.14 12.96
CA ILE A 18 8.38 2.49 12.34
C ILE A 18 7.61 1.66 13.39
N ASP A 19 8.32 1.00 14.31
CA ASP A 19 7.71 0.19 15.36
C ASP A 19 7.05 1.01 16.49
N GLY A 20 7.59 2.17 16.83
CA GLY A 20 6.98 3.12 17.76
C GLY A 20 5.79 3.85 17.14
N ASP A 21 6.08 4.70 16.15
CA ASP A 21 5.13 5.71 15.63
C ASP A 21 4.62 5.41 14.22
N GLY A 22 5.19 4.40 13.57
CA GLY A 22 4.88 4.08 12.19
C GLY A 22 3.68 3.17 11.96
N TRP A 23 3.31 3.10 10.69
CA TRP A 23 2.29 2.26 10.11
C TRP A 23 2.85 1.54 8.88
N VAL A 24 2.65 0.23 8.80
CA VAL A 24 3.01 -0.63 7.66
C VAL A 24 1.81 -1.51 7.35
N GLY A 25 1.37 -1.56 6.09
CA GLY A 25 0.30 -2.47 5.71
C GLY A 25 -0.33 -2.17 4.36
N VAL A 26 -1.55 -2.68 4.20
CA VAL A 26 -2.39 -2.48 3.03
C VAL A 26 -3.73 -1.84 3.40
N CYS A 27 -4.28 -1.04 2.49
CA CYS A 27 -5.58 -0.41 2.61
C CYS A 27 -6.43 -0.75 1.38
N VAL A 28 -7.70 -1.11 1.59
CA VAL A 28 -8.68 -1.17 0.50
C VAL A 28 -9.21 0.24 0.28
N GLU A 29 -8.93 0.80 -0.89
CA GLU A 29 -9.33 2.15 -1.26
C GLU A 29 -10.23 2.15 -2.49
N THR A 30 -11.07 3.17 -2.57
CA THR A 30 -11.83 3.42 -3.78
C THR A 30 -10.94 4.16 -4.75
N GLU A 31 -10.78 3.63 -5.95
CA GLU A 31 -9.99 4.27 -6.97
C GLU A 31 -10.60 5.64 -7.33
N HIS A 32 -9.77 6.67 -7.26
CA HIS A 32 -10.19 8.06 -7.48
C HIS A 32 -10.30 8.44 -8.97
N TRP A 33 -10.01 7.51 -9.90
CA TRP A 33 -10.25 7.77 -11.32
C TRP A 33 -11.75 7.70 -11.61
N TYR A 34 -12.42 8.82 -11.33
CA TYR A 34 -13.75 9.12 -11.82
C TYR A 34 -13.71 9.11 -13.37
N ARG A 35 -14.35 8.12 -14.00
CA ARG A 35 -14.72 8.24 -15.41
C ARG A 35 -16.12 8.83 -15.46
N THR A 36 -16.23 10.06 -15.92
CA THR A 36 -17.53 10.67 -16.26
C THR A 36 -18.30 9.70 -17.16
N GLY A 37 -19.49 9.27 -16.73
CA GLY A 37 -20.35 8.33 -17.48
C GLY A 37 -20.30 6.86 -17.06
N HIS A 38 -19.33 6.44 -16.24
CA HIS A 38 -19.28 5.07 -15.70
C HIS A 38 -19.11 5.10 -14.18
N ASN A 39 -20.22 4.89 -13.46
CA ASN A 39 -20.32 4.91 -11.99
C ASN A 39 -19.64 3.72 -11.28
N THR A 40 -18.64 3.06 -11.88
CA THR A 40 -17.95 1.95 -11.23
C THR A 40 -16.74 2.48 -10.48
N ARG A 41 -16.99 2.96 -9.25
CA ARG A 41 -15.97 3.16 -8.23
C ARG A 41 -15.31 1.81 -7.91
N GLN A 42 -14.26 1.47 -8.63
CA GLN A 42 -13.54 0.22 -8.44
C GLN A 42 -12.71 0.29 -7.14
N LYS A 43 -12.68 -0.81 -6.40
CA LYS A 43 -11.82 -0.97 -5.23
C LYS A 43 -10.43 -1.43 -5.66
N SER A 44 -9.42 -0.86 -5.03
CA SER A 44 -8.02 -1.24 -5.19
C SER A 44 -7.37 -1.44 -3.82
N ILE A 45 -6.30 -2.21 -3.81
CA ILE A 45 -5.45 -2.40 -2.63
C ILE A 45 -4.22 -1.51 -2.77
N ARG A 46 -4.05 -0.60 -1.81
CA ARG A 46 -2.89 0.29 -1.68
C ARG A 46 -1.96 -0.21 -0.59
N THR A 47 -0.69 -0.38 -0.93
CA THR A 47 0.40 -0.57 0.06
C THR A 47 0.81 0.77 0.65
N GLU A 48 1.16 0.85 1.93
CA GLU A 48 1.68 2.09 2.50
C GLU A 48 2.65 1.81 3.67
N VAL A 49 3.68 2.64 3.76
CA VAL A 49 4.50 2.81 4.95
C VAL A 49 4.44 4.29 5.31
N ARG A 50 4.08 4.60 6.55
CA ARG A 50 3.92 5.98 7.03
C ARG A 50 4.48 6.12 8.44
N ILE A 51 5.19 7.19 8.70
CA ILE A 51 5.57 7.63 10.04
C ILE A 51 4.86 8.96 10.28
N THR A 52 4.22 9.10 11.45
CA THR A 52 3.51 10.31 11.85
C THR A 52 4.08 10.78 13.18
N ASN A 53 4.56 12.02 13.25
CA ASN A 53 5.14 12.58 14.46
C ASN A 53 4.89 14.10 14.55
N THR A 54 4.96 14.68 15.75
CA THR A 54 4.90 16.13 15.97
C THR A 54 6.24 16.82 15.83
N ASP A 55 7.34 16.06 15.96
CA ASP A 55 8.71 16.54 15.78
C ASP A 55 9.14 16.42 14.32
N MET A 56 9.45 17.55 13.70
CA MET A 56 9.91 17.58 12.31
C MET A 56 11.31 16.98 12.14
N GLY A 57 12.17 17.03 13.16
CA GLY A 57 13.51 16.45 13.11
C GLY A 57 13.47 14.93 12.92
N ILE A 58 12.53 14.24 13.57
CA ILE A 58 12.30 12.79 13.38
C ILE A 58 11.85 12.51 11.94
N ILE A 59 10.96 13.34 11.40
CA ILE A 59 10.41 13.19 10.05
C ILE A 59 11.47 13.45 8.98
N ASP A 60 12.28 14.49 9.15
CA ASP A 60 13.37 14.83 8.24
C ASP A 60 14.47 13.76 8.26
N HIS A 61 14.83 13.26 9.44
CA HIS A 61 15.84 12.20 9.56
C HIS A 61 15.35 10.87 8.95
N ALA A 62 14.09 10.48 9.21
CA ALA A 62 13.49 9.33 8.55
C ALA A 62 13.48 9.50 7.01
N ALA A 63 13.16 10.70 6.51
CA ALA A 63 13.18 10.98 5.08
C ALA A 63 14.59 10.97 4.47
N GLU A 64 15.61 11.36 5.22
CA GLU A 64 17.01 11.25 4.81
C GLU A 64 17.43 9.79 4.63
N ILE A 65 17.16 8.93 5.62
CA ILE A 65 17.47 7.50 5.55
C ILE A 65 16.71 6.83 4.40
N MET A 66 15.42 7.16 4.24
CA MET A 66 14.62 6.71 3.08
C MET A 66 15.28 7.10 1.74
N ARG A 67 15.84 8.31 1.63
CA ARG A 67 16.57 8.76 0.43
C ARG A 67 17.86 8.01 0.20
N LYS A 68 18.62 7.66 1.24
CA LYS A 68 19.81 6.79 1.16
C LYS A 68 19.45 5.38 0.64
N ILE A 69 18.29 4.85 1.03
CA ILE A 69 17.74 3.57 0.52
C ILE A 69 17.24 3.69 -0.94
N GLY A 70 17.24 4.89 -1.53
CA GLY A 70 16.88 5.12 -2.92
C GLY A 70 15.39 5.39 -3.15
N ILE A 71 14.66 5.84 -2.12
CA ILE A 71 13.27 6.27 -2.25
C ILE A 71 13.12 7.77 -1.94
N ASN A 72 12.27 8.47 -2.68
CA ASN A 72 11.90 9.85 -2.37
C ASN A 72 10.54 9.85 -1.66
N PRO A 73 10.48 9.94 -0.32
CA PRO A 73 9.22 9.86 0.39
C PRO A 73 8.43 11.17 0.29
N TYR A 74 7.11 11.06 0.47
CA TYR A 74 6.23 12.22 0.53
C TYR A 74 6.10 12.72 1.96
N ILE A 75 6.53 13.96 2.20
CA ILE A 75 6.40 14.66 3.48
C ILE A 75 5.22 15.63 3.38
N ARG A 76 4.36 15.65 4.41
CA ARG A 76 3.28 16.64 4.53
C ARG A 76 2.98 17.00 5.98
N GLN A 77 2.44 18.19 6.21
CA GLN A 77 1.76 18.51 7.46
C GLN A 77 0.32 17.98 7.39
N GLN A 78 -0.04 17.01 8.24
CA GLN A 78 -1.37 16.39 8.24
C GLN A 78 -2.42 17.28 8.92
N GLY A 79 -2.01 18.04 9.94
CA GLY A 79 -2.91 18.86 10.74
C GLY A 79 -2.24 19.44 11.98
N LYS A 80 -3.05 19.63 13.04
CA LYS A 80 -2.60 20.05 14.36
C LYS A 80 -3.25 19.19 15.44
N THR A 81 -2.56 18.99 16.56
CA THR A 81 -3.13 18.39 17.77
C THR A 81 -4.15 19.34 18.39
N LYS A 82 -4.90 18.88 19.41
CA LYS A 82 -5.84 19.74 20.17
C LYS A 82 -5.15 20.97 20.78
N ASN A 83 -3.87 20.87 21.10
CA ASN A 83 -3.06 21.95 21.66
C ASN A 83 -2.43 22.85 20.58
N GLY A 84 -2.76 22.65 19.30
CA GLY A 84 -2.24 23.44 18.19
C GLY A 84 -0.87 23.02 17.66
N THR A 85 -0.23 21.99 18.24
CA THR A 85 1.05 21.44 17.77
C THR A 85 0.89 20.84 16.38
N LYS A 86 1.76 21.19 15.43
CA LYS A 86 1.72 20.64 14.06
C LYS A 86 2.01 19.14 14.08
N VAL A 87 1.33 18.40 13.21
CA VAL A 87 1.56 16.96 13.00
C VAL A 87 2.04 16.75 11.57
N TYR A 88 3.12 15.99 11.43
CA TYR A 88 3.81 15.75 10.18
C TYR A 88 3.79 14.26 9.84
N ASP A 89 3.65 13.95 8.56
CA ASP A 89 3.75 12.61 8.01
C ASP A 89 4.92 12.54 7.03
N VAL A 90 5.70 11.46 7.09
CA VAL A 90 6.53 10.98 5.98
C VAL A 90 5.98 9.63 5.52
N SER A 91 5.75 9.47 4.22
CA SER A 91 5.10 8.26 3.70
C SER A 91 5.55 7.85 2.30
N THR A 92 5.39 6.57 2.01
CA THR A 92 5.49 6.02 0.64
C THR A 92 4.39 5.01 0.40
N LYS A 93 3.79 5.05 -0.79
CA LYS A 93 2.56 4.30 -1.12
C LYS A 93 2.68 3.41 -2.36
N ARG A 94 3.70 3.64 -3.18
CA ARG A 94 3.88 2.89 -4.43
C ARG A 94 4.53 1.55 -4.11
N MET A 95 3.98 0.44 -4.62
CA MET A 95 4.48 -0.92 -4.37
C MET A 95 6.00 -1.03 -4.56
N LYS A 96 6.54 -0.49 -5.66
CA LYS A 96 7.98 -0.48 -5.92
C LYS A 96 8.77 0.18 -4.78
N SER A 97 8.34 1.36 -4.35
CA SER A 97 9.03 2.12 -3.30
C SER A 97 8.85 1.48 -1.92
N VAL A 98 7.68 0.90 -1.64
CA VAL A 98 7.43 0.14 -0.40
C VAL A 98 8.32 -1.10 -0.35
N ALA A 99 8.47 -1.85 -1.44
CA ALA A 99 9.36 -3.02 -1.49
C ALA A 99 10.83 -2.64 -1.30
N ILE A 100 11.30 -1.58 -1.96
CA ILE A 100 12.68 -1.07 -1.80
C ILE A 100 12.95 -0.70 -0.33
N LEU A 101 11.96 -0.09 0.35
CA LEU A 101 12.07 0.30 1.75
C LEU A 101 12.04 -0.89 2.70
N LEU A 102 11.10 -1.82 2.53
CA LEU A 102 10.86 -2.89 3.51
C LEU A 102 11.90 -4.01 3.44
N ARG A 103 12.47 -4.31 2.27
CA ARG A 103 13.48 -5.38 2.10
C ARG A 103 14.67 -5.26 3.06
N PRO A 104 15.34 -4.09 3.21
CA PRO A 104 16.42 -3.94 4.17
C PRO A 104 15.95 -3.75 5.62
N LEU A 105 14.68 -3.38 5.86
CA LEU A 105 14.19 -3.09 7.21
C LEU A 105 13.56 -4.30 7.90
N VAL A 106 13.09 -5.31 7.16
CA VAL A 106 12.27 -6.40 7.71
C VAL A 106 12.96 -7.18 8.83
N SER A 107 14.30 -7.35 8.76
CA SER A 107 15.11 -8.00 9.79
C SER A 107 15.21 -7.18 11.09
N HIS A 108 15.03 -5.86 11.01
CA HIS A 108 15.13 -4.94 12.13
C HIS A 108 13.76 -4.61 12.77
N LEU A 109 12.66 -4.92 12.09
CA LEU A 109 11.30 -4.75 12.62
C LEU A 109 10.97 -5.81 13.68
N ALA A 110 10.10 -5.45 14.61
CA ALA A 110 9.65 -6.31 15.70
C ALA A 110 8.12 -6.58 15.67
N GLY A 111 7.73 -7.68 16.33
CA GLY A 111 6.33 -8.05 16.55
C GLY A 111 5.46 -8.11 15.27
N THR A 112 4.22 -7.63 15.39
CA THR A 112 3.24 -7.71 14.29
C THR A 112 3.54 -6.77 13.12
N LYS A 113 4.45 -5.80 13.28
CA LYS A 113 4.88 -4.92 12.18
C LYS A 113 5.86 -5.62 11.26
N ARG A 114 6.74 -6.48 11.79
CA ARG A 114 7.56 -7.39 10.98
C ARG A 114 6.71 -8.35 10.17
N GLU A 115 5.73 -9.00 10.80
CA GLU A 115 4.83 -9.93 10.10
C GLU A 115 4.03 -9.24 8.99
N ARG A 116 3.48 -8.04 9.26
CA ARG A 116 2.81 -7.25 8.23
C ARG A 116 3.74 -6.79 7.12
N ALA A 117 4.98 -6.41 7.43
CA ALA A 117 5.96 -6.05 6.42
C ALA A 117 6.24 -7.23 5.48
N GLN A 118 6.34 -8.45 6.01
CA GLN A 118 6.49 -9.65 5.20
C GLN A 118 5.27 -9.89 4.30
N LEU A 119 4.05 -9.84 4.85
CA LEU A 119 2.82 -9.98 4.06
C LEU A 119 2.71 -8.93 2.95
N VAL A 120 3.11 -7.68 3.23
CA VAL A 120 3.15 -6.62 2.22
C VAL A 120 4.16 -6.94 1.10
N LEU A 121 5.33 -7.48 1.44
CA LEU A 121 6.32 -7.92 0.45
C LEU A 121 5.79 -9.08 -0.39
N ASP A 122 5.22 -10.10 0.24
CA ASP A 122 4.64 -11.27 -0.44
C ASP A 122 3.55 -10.83 -1.42
N PHE A 123 2.65 -9.93 -0.99
CA PHE A 123 1.65 -9.33 -1.85
C PHE A 123 2.27 -8.60 -3.04
N ILE A 124 3.30 -7.78 -2.84
CA ILE A 124 3.95 -7.03 -3.93
C ILE A 124 4.59 -7.99 -4.94
N GLU A 125 5.23 -9.06 -4.49
CA GLU A 125 5.84 -10.05 -5.39
C GLU A 125 4.77 -10.81 -6.20
N SER A 126 3.65 -11.22 -5.58
CA SER A 126 2.52 -11.80 -6.32
C SER A 126 1.99 -10.85 -7.40
N ARG A 127 1.78 -9.57 -7.05
CA ARG A 127 1.32 -8.54 -8.00
C ARG A 127 2.28 -8.30 -9.15
N LYS A 128 3.59 -8.47 -8.91
CA LYS A 128 4.63 -8.32 -9.92
C LYS A 128 4.67 -9.53 -10.86
N ALA A 129 4.44 -10.74 -10.34
CA ALA A 129 4.38 -11.97 -11.11
C ALA A 129 3.10 -12.06 -11.97
N ASN A 130 2.02 -11.38 -11.59
CA ASN A 130 0.75 -11.40 -12.32
C ASN A 130 0.86 -10.70 -13.70
N PRO A 131 0.77 -11.44 -14.83
CA PRO A 131 0.87 -10.85 -16.17
C PRO A 131 -0.36 -9.99 -16.51
N GLY A 132 -1.46 -10.18 -15.78
CA GLY A 132 -2.77 -9.60 -16.07
C GLY A 132 -3.51 -10.33 -17.18
N VAL A 133 -4.73 -9.89 -17.42
CA VAL A 133 -5.62 -10.43 -18.46
C VAL A 133 -6.06 -9.29 -19.39
N PRO A 134 -6.35 -9.59 -20.67
CA PRO A 134 -6.92 -8.61 -21.58
C PRO A 134 -8.16 -7.96 -20.98
N ASN A 135 -8.27 -6.65 -21.10
CA ASN A 135 -9.41 -5.91 -20.59
C ASN A 135 -10.61 -6.14 -21.54
N PRO A 136 -11.72 -6.75 -21.09
CA PRO A 136 -12.87 -7.04 -21.96
C PRO A 136 -13.51 -5.77 -22.52
N ALA A 137 -13.31 -4.61 -21.88
CA ALA A 137 -13.70 -3.32 -22.42
C ALA A 137 -12.97 -2.96 -23.73
N TYR A 138 -11.97 -3.72 -24.16
CA TYR A 138 -11.27 -3.57 -25.44
C TYR A 138 -11.46 -4.77 -26.38
N ALA A 139 -12.25 -5.79 -26.00
CA ALA A 139 -12.43 -7.00 -26.80
C ALA A 139 -13.02 -6.74 -28.20
N ASN A 140 -13.91 -5.74 -28.30
CA ASN A 140 -14.56 -5.34 -29.56
C ASN A 140 -14.01 -4.02 -30.13
N ALA A 141 -12.96 -3.46 -29.53
CA ALA A 141 -12.38 -2.20 -29.99
C ALA A 141 -11.44 -2.48 -31.18
N GLY A 142 -12.01 -2.81 -32.34
CA GLY A 142 -11.27 -2.70 -33.60
C GLY A 142 -10.87 -1.24 -33.76
N GLU A 143 -9.57 -0.95 -33.69
CA GLU A 143 -8.84 0.31 -33.97
C GLU A 143 -9.49 1.67 -33.62
N GLU A 144 -10.64 1.74 -32.94
CA GLU A 144 -11.38 2.98 -32.76
C GLU A 144 -10.59 3.92 -31.84
N PRO A 145 -10.08 5.04 -32.39
CA PRO A 145 -9.20 5.93 -31.65
C PRO A 145 -10.03 6.70 -30.64
N GLY A 146 -10.05 6.25 -29.38
CA GLY A 146 -10.74 7.01 -28.33
C GLY A 146 -10.90 6.36 -26.95
N ARG A 147 -10.86 5.03 -26.82
CA ARG A 147 -11.06 4.39 -25.50
C ARG A 147 -9.86 4.58 -24.58
N LYS A 148 -9.98 5.48 -23.60
CA LYS A 148 -8.98 5.73 -22.54
C LYS A 148 -9.01 4.64 -21.47
N GLY A 149 -7.86 4.02 -21.17
CA GLY A 149 -7.73 2.98 -20.15
C GLY A 149 -6.64 1.96 -20.42
N PRO A 150 -6.32 1.10 -19.44
CA PRO A 150 -5.32 0.05 -19.62
C PRO A 150 -5.90 -1.09 -20.48
N ARG A 151 -5.12 -1.55 -21.46
CA ARG A 151 -5.43 -2.72 -22.30
C ARG A 151 -5.41 -4.03 -21.53
N THR A 152 -4.64 -4.08 -20.44
CA THR A 152 -4.50 -5.23 -19.55
C THR A 152 -5.00 -4.84 -18.17
N ILE A 153 -5.92 -5.62 -17.62
CA ILE A 153 -6.31 -5.51 -16.21
C ILE A 153 -5.57 -6.56 -15.41
N ARG A 154 -5.33 -6.29 -14.12
CA ARG A 154 -4.71 -7.27 -13.22
C ARG A 154 -5.67 -7.54 -12.06
N PRO A 155 -6.64 -8.46 -12.22
CA PRO A 155 -7.49 -8.90 -11.13
C PRO A 155 -6.64 -9.38 -9.95
N TYR A 156 -7.19 -9.29 -8.74
CA TYR A 156 -6.57 -9.90 -7.58
C TYR A 156 -6.92 -11.38 -7.56
N ASN A 157 -5.93 -12.25 -7.32
CA ASN A 157 -6.18 -13.68 -7.13
C ASN A 157 -6.59 -13.97 -5.67
N GLU A 158 -6.93 -15.23 -5.38
CA GLU A 158 -7.37 -15.65 -4.05
C GLU A 158 -6.27 -15.48 -2.99
N GLU A 159 -5.05 -15.89 -3.31
CA GLU A 159 -3.88 -15.78 -2.43
C GLU A 159 -3.56 -14.32 -2.05
N GLU A 160 -3.62 -13.40 -3.02
CA GLU A 160 -3.43 -11.96 -2.79
C GLU A 160 -4.48 -11.41 -1.83
N LEU A 161 -5.73 -11.85 -1.94
CA LEU A 161 -6.82 -11.42 -1.08
C LEU A 161 -6.68 -12.02 0.33
N ASP A 162 -6.20 -13.26 0.45
CA ASP A 162 -5.88 -13.89 1.74
C ASP A 162 -4.73 -13.17 2.46
N ILE A 163 -3.67 -12.81 1.74
CA ILE A 163 -2.56 -12.01 2.28
C ILE A 163 -3.07 -10.67 2.82
N VAL A 164 -3.95 -10.00 2.07
CA VAL A 164 -4.55 -8.72 2.46
C VAL A 164 -5.42 -8.87 3.71
N GLU A 165 -6.25 -9.92 3.77
CA GLU A 165 -7.09 -10.22 4.93
C GLU A 165 -6.25 -10.46 6.18
N ARG A 166 -5.22 -11.32 6.10
CA ARG A 166 -4.25 -11.55 7.19
C ARG A 166 -3.55 -10.27 7.63
N CYS A 167 -3.14 -9.43 6.69
CA CYS A 167 -2.47 -8.16 7.00
C CYS A 167 -3.42 -7.20 7.73
N ILE A 168 -4.70 -7.16 7.34
CA ILE A 168 -5.73 -6.35 8.02
C ILE A 168 -6.00 -6.90 9.42
N ASP A 169 -6.11 -8.20 9.59
CA ASP A 169 -6.36 -8.82 10.89
C ASP A 169 -5.24 -8.51 11.90
N LEU A 170 -3.98 -8.59 11.47
CA LEU A 170 -2.82 -8.19 12.29
C LEU A 170 -2.81 -6.69 12.65
N GLN A 171 -3.40 -5.84 11.81
CA GLN A 171 -3.55 -4.42 12.09
C GLN A 171 -4.65 -4.15 13.13
N THR A 172 -5.66 -5.02 13.22
CA THR A 172 -6.91 -4.75 13.92
C THR A 172 -6.80 -5.07 15.41
N ARG A 173 -6.00 -4.30 16.15
CA ARG A 173 -6.23 -4.08 17.60
C ARG A 173 -7.43 -3.14 17.79
N LYS A 174 -8.03 -3.11 18.99
CA LYS A 174 -9.35 -2.55 19.43
C LYS A 174 -9.72 -1.09 19.03
N GLY A 175 -9.39 -0.58 17.84
CA GLY A 175 -9.57 0.82 17.45
C GLY A 175 -10.46 1.06 16.23
N ALA A 176 -10.57 0.12 15.29
CA ALA A 176 -11.52 0.25 14.18
C ALA A 176 -12.93 -0.12 14.63
N SER A 177 -13.93 0.72 14.30
CA SER A 177 -15.34 0.41 14.54
C SER A 177 -15.75 -0.88 13.81
N GLU A 178 -16.70 -1.61 14.37
CA GLU A 178 -17.24 -2.84 13.79
C GLU A 178 -17.73 -2.61 12.36
N THR A 179 -18.44 -1.51 12.13
CA THR A 179 -18.91 -1.07 10.81
C THR A 179 -17.77 -0.94 9.78
N THR A 180 -16.61 -0.41 10.20
CA THR A 180 -15.45 -0.27 9.30
C THR A 180 -14.88 -1.64 8.94
N ARG A 181 -14.87 -2.59 9.87
CA ARG A 181 -14.39 -3.95 9.63
C ARG A 181 -15.33 -4.70 8.70
N GLU A 182 -16.63 -4.63 8.95
CA GLU A 182 -17.64 -5.23 8.08
C GLU A 182 -17.61 -4.68 6.66
N ALA A 183 -17.45 -3.36 6.51
CA ALA A 183 -17.32 -2.72 5.20
C ALA A 183 -16.11 -3.26 4.44
N ARG A 184 -14.95 -3.40 5.10
CA ARG A 184 -13.75 -3.99 4.50
C ARG A 184 -13.96 -5.45 4.10
N LYS A 185 -14.55 -6.27 4.96
CA LYS A 185 -14.88 -7.67 4.65
C LYS A 185 -15.80 -7.78 3.43
N ARG A 186 -16.83 -6.91 3.35
CA ARG A 186 -17.72 -6.82 2.19
C ARG A 186 -16.97 -6.46 0.91
N ASP A 187 -16.06 -5.49 0.98
CA ASP A 187 -15.25 -5.09 -0.17
C ASP A 187 -14.34 -6.23 -0.64
N LEU A 188 -13.69 -6.95 0.28
CA LEU A 188 -12.87 -8.14 -0.07
C LEU A 188 -13.71 -9.26 -0.69
N GLN A 189 -14.90 -9.56 -0.15
CA GLN A 189 -15.81 -10.55 -0.73
C GLN A 189 -16.25 -10.19 -2.15
N LYS A 190 -16.51 -8.90 -2.42
CA LYS A 190 -16.81 -8.43 -3.78
C LYS A 190 -15.63 -8.63 -4.72
N MET A 191 -14.41 -8.40 -4.24
CA MET A 191 -13.18 -8.63 -5.02
C MET A 191 -12.98 -10.11 -5.34
N ARG A 192 -13.23 -11.02 -4.38
CA ARG A 192 -13.22 -12.48 -4.60
C ARG A 192 -14.24 -12.91 -5.64
N ARG A 193 -15.50 -12.45 -5.52
CA ARG A 193 -16.55 -12.77 -6.51
C ARG A 193 -16.17 -12.31 -7.92
N LYS A 194 -15.60 -11.11 -8.04
CA LYS A 194 -15.12 -10.57 -9.33
C LYS A 194 -13.98 -11.41 -9.92
N TYR A 195 -13.09 -11.94 -9.07
CA TYR A 195 -12.03 -12.85 -9.51
C TYR A 195 -12.63 -14.14 -10.12
N HIS A 196 -13.55 -14.81 -9.40
CA HIS A 196 -14.20 -16.03 -9.91
C HIS A 196 -14.97 -15.81 -11.22
N GLN A 197 -15.70 -14.70 -11.32
CA GLN A 197 -16.41 -14.34 -12.56
C GLN A 197 -15.47 -14.14 -13.75
N LEU A 198 -14.25 -13.66 -13.53
CA LEU A 198 -13.26 -13.48 -14.59
C LEU A 198 -12.51 -14.77 -14.91
N SER A 199 -12.29 -15.65 -13.92
CA SER A 199 -11.62 -16.93 -14.14
C SER A 199 -12.49 -17.95 -14.89
N GLU A 200 -13.82 -17.84 -14.84
CA GLU A 200 -14.73 -18.71 -15.60
C GLU A 200 -14.80 -18.36 -17.10
N VAL A 201 -14.34 -17.18 -17.50
CA VAL A 201 -14.43 -16.66 -18.88
C VAL A 201 -13.14 -16.92 -19.67
N ILE A 202 -12.04 -17.31 -19.00
CA ILE A 202 -10.72 -17.56 -19.57
C ILE A 202 -10.48 -19.07 -19.64
#